data_AF-A0A814TIQ2-F1
#
_entry.id   AF-A0A814TIQ2-F1
#
_cell.length_a   1.000
_cell.length_b   1.000
_cell.length_c   1.000
_cell.angle_alpha   90.00
_cell.angle_beta   90.00
_cell.angle_gamma   90.00
#
_symmetry.space_group_name_H-M   'P 1'
#
loop_
_entity.id
_entity.type
_entity.pdbx_description
1 polymer ?
#
loop_
_entity_poly.entity_id
_entity_poly.type
_entity_poly.pdbx_seq_one_letter_code
_entity_poly.pdbx_strand_id
1 'polypeptide(L)'
;MLINEKNLDQIIDTIRKLHQTTIDQRLVDLTDYLTEFLQSIQVEQSNIFRTLTQLIRNSEDRTALKIEFLKAQCLEIIYAKVNNNENENNIIAILEFIIELLNNSENVQGKFLHFNGYEKYFKLLSYIHSPTIEFINQLIVLMIEKSTLPNEDIIIFPIDSFVIFNNPHIAISLLYWIPYLNDISHQCHIISSIEKIILRSLQNKMMACSNRIIFTLLNVLKINNNEKANKLDEKILFNIFSLLENLSRFSINAQEIRLIWQLFHQNTSLKTQLLQLLITAAKYDDPDTQSISSYFDLQRPNSVNK
;
A
#
# COMPACT_ATOMS: atom_id res chain seq x y z
N MET A 1 11.06 8.37 -30.49
CA MET A 1 12.00 9.18 -29.66
C MET A 1 13.14 8.31 -29.13
N LEU A 2 14.41 8.76 -29.16
CA LEU A 2 15.54 8.06 -28.51
C LEU A 2 15.86 8.77 -27.19
N ILE A 3 15.73 8.10 -26.04
CA ILE A 3 16.02 8.70 -24.72
C ILE A 3 17.40 8.27 -24.23
N ASN A 4 18.25 9.24 -23.91
CA ASN A 4 19.53 9.03 -23.24
C ASN A 4 19.75 10.10 -22.16
N GLU A 5 20.73 9.90 -21.28
CA GLU A 5 20.98 10.85 -20.17
C GLU A 5 21.28 12.28 -20.65
N LYS A 6 21.79 12.45 -21.88
CA LYS A 6 22.12 13.77 -22.44
C LYS A 6 20.90 14.56 -22.90
N ASN A 7 19.78 13.89 -23.19
CA ASN A 7 18.57 14.56 -23.67
C ASN A 7 17.41 14.52 -22.67
N LEU A 8 17.51 13.77 -21.59
CA LEU A 8 16.45 13.65 -20.58
C LEU A 8 16.01 15.02 -20.04
N ASP A 9 16.94 15.90 -19.67
CA ASP A 9 16.61 17.22 -19.12
C ASP A 9 15.84 18.08 -20.14
N GLN A 10 16.25 18.04 -21.41
CA GLN A 10 15.56 18.75 -22.49
C GLN A 10 14.14 18.22 -22.71
N ILE A 11 13.97 16.90 -22.62
CA ILE A 11 12.67 16.26 -22.76
C ILE A 11 11.75 16.65 -21.60
N ILE A 12 12.25 16.63 -20.38
CA ILE A 12 11.51 17.02 -19.16
C ILE A 12 11.14 18.49 -19.20
N ASP A 13 12.05 19.37 -19.65
CA ASP A 13 11.75 20.78 -19.86
C ASP A 13 10.71 21.00 -20.96
N THR A 14 10.70 20.16 -22.00
CA THR A 14 9.67 20.19 -23.04
C THR A 14 8.31 19.81 -22.47
N ILE A 15 8.23 18.74 -21.65
CA ILE A 15 7.00 18.36 -20.94
C ILE A 15 6.51 19.51 -20.06
N ARG A 16 7.41 20.14 -19.30
CA ARG A 16 7.08 21.29 -18.43
C ARG A 16 6.52 22.46 -19.24
N LYS A 17 7.16 22.84 -20.33
CA LYS A 17 6.72 23.94 -21.22
C LYS A 17 5.39 23.64 -21.89
N LEU A 18 5.21 22.41 -22.39
CA LEU A 18 3.94 21.98 -22.98
C LEU A 18 2.81 22.01 -21.94
N HIS A 19 3.06 21.56 -20.71
CA HIS A 19 2.06 21.61 -19.64
C HIS A 19 1.64 23.05 -19.31
N GLN A 20 2.61 23.97 -19.22
CA GLN A 20 2.36 25.38 -18.88
C GLN A 20 1.79 26.21 -20.04
N THR A 21 1.88 25.73 -21.29
CA THR A 21 1.32 26.44 -22.45
C THR A 21 -0.16 26.12 -22.61
N THR A 22 -0.94 27.14 -22.97
CA THR A 22 -2.37 26.99 -23.28
C THR A 22 -2.55 26.08 -24.50
N ILE A 23 -3.64 25.31 -24.53
CA ILE A 23 -3.89 24.29 -25.57
C ILE A 23 -3.78 24.90 -26.98
N ASP A 24 -4.31 26.10 -27.18
CA ASP A 24 -4.30 26.79 -28.48
C ASP A 24 -2.91 27.24 -28.95
N GLN A 25 -1.93 27.29 -28.03
CA GLN A 25 -0.55 27.71 -28.31
C GLN A 25 0.42 26.52 -28.41
N ARG A 26 -0.05 25.29 -28.18
CA ARG A 26 0.79 24.10 -28.23
C ARG A 26 1.04 23.69 -29.67
N LEU A 27 2.31 23.48 -30.01
CA LEU A 27 2.71 22.90 -31.31
C LEU A 27 2.48 21.39 -31.37
N VAL A 28 2.42 20.73 -30.21
CA VAL A 28 2.29 19.27 -30.07
C VAL A 28 1.36 18.98 -28.90
N ASP A 29 0.47 17.99 -29.04
CA ASP A 29 -0.37 17.54 -27.94
C ASP A 29 0.49 16.88 -26.84
N LEU A 30 0.27 17.30 -25.60
CA LEU A 30 1.04 16.82 -24.46
C LEU A 30 0.78 15.33 -24.18
N THR A 31 -0.46 14.86 -24.33
CA THR A 31 -0.82 13.45 -24.12
C THR A 31 -0.12 12.57 -25.15
N ASP A 32 -0.08 12.97 -26.42
CA ASP A 32 0.60 12.22 -27.47
C ASP A 32 2.11 12.18 -27.23
N TYR A 33 2.70 13.32 -26.88
CA TYR A 33 4.13 13.42 -26.57
C TYR A 33 4.51 12.55 -25.36
N LEU A 34 3.70 12.58 -24.30
CA LEU A 34 3.90 11.72 -23.12
C LEU A 34 3.79 10.24 -23.48
N THR A 35 2.87 9.86 -24.36
CA THR A 35 2.70 8.48 -24.80
C THR A 35 3.94 7.98 -25.54
N GLU A 36 4.44 8.74 -26.53
CA GLU A 36 5.65 8.38 -27.27
C GLU A 36 6.87 8.31 -26.35
N PHE A 37 7.00 9.29 -25.45
CA PHE A 37 8.06 9.32 -24.45
C PHE A 37 8.03 8.09 -23.56
N LEU A 38 6.90 7.77 -22.92
CA LEU A 38 6.77 6.62 -22.01
C LEU A 38 7.03 5.28 -22.72
N GLN A 39 6.57 5.14 -23.96
CA GLN A 39 6.84 3.95 -24.76
C GLN A 39 8.33 3.79 -25.09
N SER A 40 9.04 4.90 -25.34
CA SER A 40 10.47 4.87 -25.67
C SER A 40 11.43 4.65 -24.50
N ILE A 41 10.96 4.73 -23.25
CA ILE A 41 11.77 4.42 -22.05
C ILE A 41 12.25 2.96 -22.11
N GLN A 42 13.54 2.71 -21.91
CA GLN A 42 14.07 1.35 -21.80
C GLN A 42 13.97 0.82 -20.36
N VAL A 43 14.04 -0.51 -20.18
CA VAL A 43 13.75 -1.18 -18.91
C VAL A 43 14.68 -0.75 -17.77
N GLU A 44 15.93 -0.33 -18.04
CA GLU A 44 16.93 -0.10 -16.98
C GLU A 44 17.14 1.38 -16.58
N GLN A 45 16.24 2.29 -16.94
CA GLN A 45 16.47 3.73 -16.81
C GLN A 45 15.86 4.35 -15.53
N SER A 46 16.40 4.00 -14.36
CA SER A 46 15.88 4.46 -13.05
C SER A 46 15.91 5.97 -12.86
N ASN A 47 16.91 6.63 -13.45
CA ASN A 47 17.04 8.09 -13.44
C ASN A 47 15.83 8.79 -14.07
N ILE A 48 15.21 8.20 -15.11
CA ILE A 48 14.06 8.80 -15.78
C ILE A 48 12.87 8.90 -14.82
N PHE A 49 12.56 7.82 -14.11
CA PHE A 49 11.43 7.81 -13.18
C PHE A 49 11.67 8.78 -12.01
N ARG A 50 12.89 8.89 -11.51
CA ARG A 50 13.24 9.89 -10.48
C ARG A 50 13.04 11.33 -10.98
N THR A 51 13.47 11.63 -12.20
CA THR A 51 13.27 12.98 -12.79
C THR A 51 11.79 13.26 -13.05
N LEU A 52 11.00 12.28 -13.48
CA LEU A 52 9.55 12.41 -13.61
C LEU A 52 8.85 12.65 -12.27
N THR A 53 9.28 11.95 -11.21
CA THR A 53 8.79 12.18 -9.85
C THR A 53 9.06 13.62 -9.41
N GLN A 54 10.28 14.13 -9.66
CA GLN A 54 10.63 15.52 -9.37
C GLN A 54 9.82 16.52 -10.21
N LEU A 55 9.55 16.21 -11.48
CA LEU A 55 8.72 17.05 -12.35
C LEU A 55 7.31 17.21 -11.76
N ILE A 56 6.68 16.13 -11.33
CA ILE A 56 5.34 16.20 -10.70
C ILE A 56 5.41 17.00 -9.41
N ARG A 57 6.38 16.73 -8.53
CA ARG A 57 6.53 17.46 -7.25
C ARG A 57 6.75 18.96 -7.45
N ASN A 58 7.52 19.35 -8.46
CA ASN A 58 7.86 20.76 -8.67
C ASN A 58 6.85 21.51 -9.56
N SER A 59 5.85 20.81 -10.10
CA SER A 59 4.79 21.46 -10.90
C SER A 59 3.79 22.22 -10.01
N GLU A 60 3.39 23.41 -10.44
CA GLU A 60 2.37 24.22 -9.75
C GLU A 60 0.99 23.57 -9.86
N ASP A 61 0.64 23.08 -11.06
CA ASP A 61 -0.61 22.34 -11.31
C ASP A 61 -0.36 20.83 -11.40
N ARG A 62 -0.04 20.24 -10.23
CA ARG A 62 0.25 18.80 -10.09
C ARG A 62 -0.91 17.94 -10.53
N THR A 63 -2.13 18.35 -10.20
CA THR A 63 -3.35 17.57 -10.47
C THR A 63 -3.61 17.47 -11.97
N ALA A 64 -3.51 18.58 -12.71
CA ALA A 64 -3.67 18.54 -14.16
C ALA A 64 -2.57 17.70 -14.83
N LEU A 65 -1.31 17.83 -14.38
CA LEU A 65 -0.21 17.04 -14.95
C LEU A 65 -0.42 15.53 -14.74
N LYS A 66 -0.87 15.12 -13.55
CA LYS A 66 -1.23 13.72 -13.25
C LYS A 66 -2.33 13.19 -14.17
N ILE A 67 -3.32 14.03 -14.49
CA ILE A 67 -4.39 13.67 -15.43
C ILE A 67 -3.85 13.47 -16.84
N GLU A 68 -2.92 14.30 -17.31
CA GLU A 68 -2.29 14.13 -18.63
C GLU A 68 -1.49 12.82 -18.70
N PHE A 69 -0.73 12.47 -17.65
CA PHE A 69 -0.10 11.15 -17.55
C PHE A 69 -1.13 10.01 -17.59
N LEU A 70 -2.28 10.18 -16.94
CA LEU A 70 -3.36 9.19 -16.92
C LEU A 70 -4.05 9.03 -18.29
N LYS A 71 -4.15 10.10 -19.08
CA LYS A 71 -4.63 10.07 -20.47
C LYS A 71 -3.64 9.36 -21.38
N ALA A 72 -2.34 9.55 -21.15
CA ALA A 72 -1.24 8.91 -21.87
C ALA A 72 -1.02 7.42 -21.51
N GLN A 73 -1.99 6.76 -20.85
CA GLN A 73 -1.95 5.33 -20.47
C GLN A 73 -0.67 4.96 -19.67
N CYS A 74 -0.20 5.87 -18.81
CA CYS A 74 1.06 5.68 -18.11
C CYS A 74 1.07 4.43 -17.23
N LEU A 75 -0.05 4.10 -16.59
CA LEU A 75 -0.14 2.97 -15.66
C LEU A 75 0.07 1.64 -16.39
N GLU A 76 -0.56 1.47 -17.55
CA GLU A 76 -0.43 0.28 -18.38
C GLU A 76 0.99 0.10 -18.91
N ILE A 77 1.60 1.19 -19.39
CA ILE A 77 2.98 1.19 -19.88
C ILE A 77 3.97 0.85 -18.75
N ILE A 78 3.77 1.45 -17.57
CA ILE A 78 4.64 1.21 -16.41
C ILE A 78 4.48 -0.22 -15.91
N TYR A 79 3.25 -0.76 -15.86
CA TYR A 79 3.02 -2.15 -15.48
C TYR A 79 3.81 -3.13 -16.36
N ALA A 80 3.77 -2.93 -17.69
CA ALA A 80 4.55 -3.74 -18.63
C ALA A 80 6.06 -3.63 -18.39
N LYS A 81 6.55 -2.45 -17.99
CA LYS A 81 7.97 -2.25 -17.66
C LYS A 81 8.35 -2.93 -16.35
N VAL A 82 7.52 -2.87 -15.30
CA VAL A 82 7.77 -3.56 -14.03
C VAL A 82 7.83 -5.07 -14.25
N ASN A 83 6.91 -5.63 -15.04
CA ASN A 83 6.86 -7.07 -15.31
C ASN A 83 8.12 -7.61 -16.01
N ASN A 84 8.80 -6.77 -16.80
CA ASN A 84 10.00 -7.15 -17.55
C ASN A 84 11.30 -6.73 -16.83
N ASN A 85 11.21 -6.26 -15.59
CA ASN A 85 12.36 -5.73 -14.86
C ASN A 85 12.78 -6.64 -13.71
N GLU A 86 14.07 -6.96 -13.67
CA GLU A 86 14.67 -7.69 -12.57
C GLU A 86 15.48 -6.77 -11.64
N ASN A 87 15.73 -5.52 -12.04
CA ASN A 87 16.53 -4.57 -11.29
C ASN A 87 15.69 -3.84 -10.24
N GLU A 88 15.88 -4.22 -8.97
CA GLU A 88 15.18 -3.65 -7.82
C GLU A 88 15.29 -2.12 -7.74
N ASN A 89 16.45 -1.53 -8.03
CA ASN A 89 16.63 -0.07 -7.98
C ASN A 89 15.73 0.65 -8.99
N ASN A 90 15.49 0.05 -10.15
CA ASN A 90 14.58 0.62 -11.13
C ASN A 90 13.12 0.46 -10.69
N ILE A 91 12.77 -0.68 -10.10
CA ILE A 91 11.45 -0.91 -9.53
C ILE A 91 11.16 0.09 -8.41
N ILE A 92 12.12 0.37 -7.52
CA ILE A 92 12.02 1.40 -6.48
C ILE A 92 11.72 2.76 -7.12
N ALA A 93 12.49 3.17 -8.12
CA ALA A 93 12.26 4.45 -8.81
C ALA A 93 10.86 4.52 -9.49
N ILE A 94 10.39 3.41 -10.05
CA ILE A 94 9.03 3.30 -10.59
C ILE A 94 7.99 3.43 -9.48
N LEU A 95 8.18 2.78 -8.33
CA LEU A 95 7.27 2.87 -7.19
C LEU A 95 7.21 4.31 -6.66
N GLU A 96 8.34 4.99 -6.53
CA GLU A 96 8.39 6.41 -6.16
C GLU A 96 7.54 7.27 -7.10
N PHE A 97 7.63 7.01 -8.41
CA PHE A 97 6.83 7.70 -9.41
C PHE A 97 5.33 7.39 -9.30
N ILE A 98 4.97 6.11 -9.13
CA ILE A 98 3.57 5.68 -8.95
C ILE A 98 2.98 6.29 -7.68
N ILE A 99 3.72 6.26 -6.57
CA ILE A 99 3.31 6.88 -5.30
C ILE A 99 3.02 8.35 -5.51
N GLU A 100 3.92 9.08 -6.18
CA GLU A 100 3.73 10.50 -6.46
C GLU A 100 2.52 10.75 -7.36
N LEU A 101 2.30 9.92 -8.38
CA LEU A 101 1.15 9.99 -9.28
C LEU A 101 -0.18 9.80 -8.52
N LEU A 102 -0.23 8.82 -7.61
CA LEU A 102 -1.43 8.47 -6.85
C LEU A 102 -1.73 9.44 -5.70
N ASN A 103 -0.72 10.00 -5.06
CA ASN A 103 -0.87 10.82 -3.86
C ASN A 103 -1.79 12.03 -4.11
N ASN A 104 -2.82 12.24 -3.27
CA ASN A 104 -3.77 13.35 -3.37
C ASN A 104 -4.47 13.46 -4.75
N SER A 105 -4.77 12.33 -5.40
CA SER A 105 -5.45 12.31 -6.69
C SER A 105 -6.46 11.17 -6.80
N GLU A 106 -7.69 11.44 -6.35
CA GLU A 106 -8.79 10.46 -6.34
C GLU A 106 -9.07 9.88 -7.74
N ASN A 107 -9.00 10.70 -8.79
CA ASN A 107 -9.23 10.26 -10.18
C ASN A 107 -8.19 9.21 -10.63
N VAL A 108 -6.91 9.44 -10.31
CA VAL A 108 -5.83 8.52 -10.67
C VAL A 108 -5.92 7.25 -9.81
N GLN A 109 -6.20 7.39 -8.51
CA GLN A 109 -6.41 6.25 -7.60
C GLN A 109 -7.57 5.37 -8.07
N GLY A 110 -8.72 5.97 -8.42
CA GLY A 110 -9.87 5.26 -8.94
C GLY A 110 -9.58 4.49 -10.23
N LYS A 111 -8.86 5.10 -11.17
CA LYS A 111 -8.44 4.42 -12.41
C LYS A 111 -7.41 3.32 -12.13
N PHE A 112 -6.45 3.53 -11.22
CA PHE A 112 -5.50 2.50 -10.79
C PHE A 112 -6.21 1.30 -10.14
N LEU A 113 -7.23 1.54 -9.31
CA LEU A 113 -8.09 0.50 -8.74
C LEU A 113 -8.85 -0.28 -9.81
N HIS A 114 -9.44 0.39 -10.80
CA HIS A 114 -10.13 -0.25 -11.93
C HIS A 114 -9.23 -1.21 -12.73
N PHE A 115 -7.91 -0.95 -12.77
CA PHE A 115 -6.96 -1.87 -13.41
C PHE A 115 -6.61 -3.11 -12.56
N ASN A 116 -7.24 -3.28 -11.39
CA ASN A 116 -6.79 -4.17 -10.31
C ASN A 116 -5.33 -3.90 -9.93
N GLY A 117 -4.93 -2.62 -9.97
CA GLY A 117 -3.54 -2.18 -9.89
C GLY A 117 -2.85 -2.73 -8.63
N TYR A 118 -3.36 -2.43 -7.44
CA TYR A 118 -2.69 -2.81 -6.19
C TYR A 118 -2.41 -4.31 -6.08
N GLU A 119 -3.39 -5.16 -6.39
CA GLU A 119 -3.21 -6.62 -6.32
C GLU A 119 -2.25 -7.14 -7.40
N LYS A 120 -2.40 -6.67 -8.66
CA LYS A 120 -1.54 -7.10 -9.77
C LYS A 120 -0.10 -6.65 -9.58
N TYR A 121 0.11 -5.38 -9.21
CA TYR A 121 1.44 -4.86 -8.92
C TYR A 121 2.06 -5.61 -7.75
N PHE A 122 1.33 -5.80 -6.64
CA PHE A 122 1.89 -6.52 -5.51
C PHE A 122 2.30 -7.96 -5.87
N LYS A 123 1.47 -8.69 -6.65
CA LYS A 123 1.82 -10.04 -7.10
C LYS A 123 3.13 -10.07 -7.88
N LEU A 124 3.33 -9.14 -8.83
CA LEU A 124 4.60 -9.02 -9.56
C LEU A 124 5.78 -8.72 -8.64
N LEU A 125 5.56 -7.90 -7.62
CA LEU A 125 6.60 -7.45 -6.71
C LEU A 125 6.96 -8.51 -5.65
N SER A 126 6.03 -9.41 -5.34
CA SER A 126 6.23 -10.49 -4.37
C SER A 126 7.24 -11.57 -4.80
N TYR A 127 7.64 -11.59 -6.08
CA TYR A 127 8.71 -12.46 -6.58
C TYR A 127 10.12 -12.07 -6.11
N ILE A 128 10.29 -10.85 -5.56
CA ILE A 128 11.56 -10.42 -4.99
C ILE A 128 11.75 -11.14 -3.64
N HIS A 129 12.51 -12.23 -3.63
CA HIS A 129 12.67 -13.08 -2.45
C HIS A 129 13.57 -12.48 -1.35
N SER A 130 14.45 -11.54 -1.71
CA SER A 130 15.35 -10.83 -0.78
C SER A 130 15.25 -9.32 -1.00
N PRO A 131 14.10 -8.70 -0.70
CA PRO A 131 13.91 -7.26 -0.91
C PRO A 131 14.81 -6.46 0.02
N THR A 132 15.23 -5.28 -0.42
CA THR A 132 15.84 -4.29 0.48
C THR A 132 14.77 -3.63 1.37
N ILE A 133 15.20 -3.07 2.50
CA ILE A 133 14.34 -2.26 3.37
C ILE A 133 13.72 -1.08 2.61
N GLU A 134 14.47 -0.48 1.67
CA GLU A 134 14.00 0.64 0.87
C GLU A 134 12.83 0.22 -0.03
N PHE A 135 12.91 -0.95 -0.66
CA PHE A 135 11.80 -1.49 -1.43
C PHE A 135 10.55 -1.73 -0.57
N ILE A 136 10.72 -2.34 0.61
CA ILE A 136 9.62 -2.56 1.56
C ILE A 136 9.00 -1.22 1.97
N ASN A 137 9.82 -0.21 2.23
CA ASN A 137 9.41 1.14 2.56
C ASN A 137 8.52 1.74 1.47
N GLN A 138 8.88 1.62 0.20
CA GLN A 138 8.04 2.11 -0.91
C GLN A 138 6.68 1.38 -0.96
N LEU A 139 6.66 0.06 -0.73
CA LEU A 139 5.40 -0.69 -0.64
C LEU A 139 4.53 -0.22 0.54
N ILE A 140 5.13 0.08 1.68
CA ILE A 140 4.38 0.60 2.83
C ILE A 140 3.84 2.01 2.53
N VAL A 141 4.62 2.86 1.84
CA VAL A 141 4.15 4.19 1.45
C VAL A 141 2.93 4.11 0.53
N LEU A 142 2.81 3.09 -0.33
CA LEU A 142 1.59 2.86 -1.12
C LEU A 142 0.34 2.59 -0.27
N MET A 143 0.47 2.15 0.99
CA MET A 143 -0.66 1.93 1.88
C MET A 143 -1.31 3.22 2.37
N ILE A 144 -0.54 4.31 2.40
CA ILE A 144 -0.90 5.55 3.06
C ILE A 144 -1.10 6.68 2.06
N GLU A 145 -1.85 7.67 2.48
CA GLU A 145 -1.93 8.97 1.83
C GLU A 145 -1.33 10.03 2.75
N LYS A 146 -0.46 10.88 2.17
CA LYS A 146 0.16 11.97 2.92
C LYS A 146 -0.83 13.11 3.03
N SER A 147 -1.15 13.49 4.27
CA SER A 147 -1.94 14.68 4.55
C SER A 147 -1.26 15.92 3.94
N THR A 148 -2.03 16.76 3.23
CA THR A 148 -1.56 18.01 2.61
C THR A 148 -1.35 19.14 3.61
N LEU A 149 -1.01 18.83 4.86
CA LEU A 149 -0.81 19.88 5.87
C LEU A 149 0.32 20.82 5.40
N PRO A 150 0.08 22.14 5.41
CA PRO A 150 1.09 23.10 5.02
C PRO A 150 2.17 23.08 6.10
N ASN A 151 3.43 22.98 5.70
CA ASN A 151 4.63 22.97 6.54
C ASN A 151 5.09 21.58 7.00
N GLU A 152 5.64 20.77 6.09
CA GLU A 152 6.67 19.81 6.48
C GLU A 152 7.87 19.93 5.54
N ASP A 153 8.69 20.98 5.75
CA ASP A 153 10.12 21.01 5.39
C ASP A 153 10.95 20.06 6.28
N ILE A 154 10.31 19.04 6.87
CA ILE A 154 10.94 18.12 7.80
C ILE A 154 11.18 16.81 7.07
N ILE A 155 12.43 16.35 7.09
CA ILE A 155 12.88 15.05 6.58
C ILE A 155 12.41 13.96 7.55
N ILE A 156 11.10 13.85 7.74
CA ILE A 156 10.48 12.78 8.53
C ILE A 156 10.05 11.70 7.55
N PHE A 157 10.39 10.45 7.86
CA PHE A 157 9.94 9.34 7.04
C PHE A 157 8.40 9.28 7.07
N PRO A 158 7.70 9.06 5.94
CA PRO A 158 6.25 9.28 5.85
C PRO A 158 5.41 8.60 6.93
N ILE A 159 5.85 7.43 7.42
CA ILE A 159 5.14 6.64 8.45
C ILE A 159 5.15 7.34 9.83
N ASP A 160 6.08 8.25 10.06
CA ASP A 160 6.27 8.93 11.34
C ASP A 160 5.39 10.18 11.49
N SER A 161 4.80 10.69 10.40
CA SER A 161 3.89 11.85 10.41
C SER A 161 2.42 11.44 10.58
N PHE A 162 1.47 12.37 10.44
CA PHE A 162 0.05 12.03 10.44
C PHE A 162 -0.34 11.47 9.07
N VAL A 163 -0.69 10.19 9.03
CA VAL A 163 -0.97 9.45 7.79
C VAL A 163 -2.37 8.87 7.78
N ILE A 164 -3.01 8.93 6.62
CA ILE A 164 -4.31 8.31 6.38
C ILE A 164 -4.06 6.94 5.77
N PHE A 165 -4.60 5.90 6.40
CA PHE A 165 -4.58 4.55 5.83
C PHE A 165 -5.67 4.45 4.76
N ASN A 166 -5.27 4.48 3.48
CA ASN A 166 -6.21 4.56 2.36
C ASN A 166 -6.23 3.29 1.49
N ASN A 167 -5.14 2.50 1.48
CA ASN A 167 -5.01 1.33 0.59
C ASN A 167 -4.88 0.01 1.37
N PRO A 168 -5.98 -0.55 1.89
CA PRO A 168 -5.96 -1.76 2.71
C PRO A 168 -5.55 -3.02 1.94
N HIS A 169 -5.75 -3.05 0.63
CA HIS A 169 -5.31 -4.17 -0.21
C HIS A 169 -3.78 -4.40 -0.16
N ILE A 170 -2.99 -3.33 -0.07
CA ILE A 170 -1.54 -3.44 0.06
C ILE A 170 -1.16 -3.96 1.44
N ALA A 171 -1.84 -3.49 2.50
CA ALA A 171 -1.65 -4.03 3.86
C ALA A 171 -1.90 -5.55 3.90
N ILE A 172 -3.03 -5.99 3.33
CA ILE A 172 -3.39 -7.42 3.26
C ILE A 172 -2.30 -8.21 2.53
N SER A 173 -1.84 -7.68 1.40
CA SER A 173 -0.85 -8.36 0.58
C SER A 173 0.51 -8.45 1.27
N LEU A 174 0.96 -7.37 1.94
CA LEU A 174 2.16 -7.35 2.77
C LEU A 174 2.07 -8.34 3.93
N LEU A 175 0.93 -8.40 4.62
CA LEU A 175 0.71 -9.36 5.71
C LEU A 175 0.81 -10.81 5.21
N TYR A 176 0.22 -11.13 4.06
CA TYR A 176 0.36 -12.45 3.45
C TYR A 176 1.77 -12.77 2.97
N TRP A 177 2.58 -11.74 2.69
CA TRP A 177 3.96 -11.91 2.26
C TRP A 177 4.94 -12.18 3.41
N ILE A 178 4.63 -11.75 4.65
CA ILE A 178 5.48 -11.94 5.84
C ILE A 178 6.02 -13.38 5.97
N PRO A 179 5.20 -14.44 5.90
CA PRO A 179 5.69 -15.82 6.07
C PRO A 179 6.61 -16.31 4.95
N TYR A 180 6.75 -15.57 3.85
CA TYR A 180 7.59 -15.94 2.72
C TYR A 180 8.91 -15.16 2.69
N LEU A 181 9.10 -14.20 3.60
CA LEU A 181 10.36 -13.48 3.75
C LEU A 181 11.35 -14.32 4.56
N ASN A 182 12.60 -14.36 4.10
CA ASN A 182 13.66 -15.10 4.80
C ASN A 182 14.23 -14.32 5.99
N ASP A 183 14.19 -12.99 5.94
CA ASP A 183 14.79 -12.13 6.97
C ASP A 183 13.75 -11.71 8.02
N ILE A 184 14.00 -12.07 9.27
CA ILE A 184 13.16 -11.72 10.43
C ILE A 184 13.09 -10.20 10.62
N SER A 185 14.15 -9.46 10.29
CA SER A 185 14.16 -8.00 10.39
C SER A 185 13.16 -7.37 9.42
N HIS A 186 13.05 -7.89 8.20
CA HIS A 186 12.05 -7.46 7.22
C HIS A 186 10.62 -7.80 7.67
N GLN A 187 10.41 -9.02 8.20
CA GLN A 187 9.13 -9.40 8.78
C GLN A 187 8.72 -8.46 9.93
N CYS A 188 9.66 -8.14 10.83
CA CYS A 188 9.46 -7.21 11.94
C CYS A 188 9.13 -5.79 11.44
N HIS A 189 9.85 -5.32 10.43
CA HIS A 189 9.67 -3.98 9.87
C HIS A 189 8.29 -3.81 9.25
N ILE A 190 7.81 -4.80 8.50
CA ILE A 190 6.47 -4.78 7.90
C ILE A 190 5.40 -4.75 9.00
N ILE A 191 5.43 -5.70 9.95
CA ILE A 191 4.35 -5.78 10.95
C ILE A 191 4.31 -4.53 11.85
N SER A 192 5.47 -4.01 12.26
CA SER A 192 5.55 -2.82 13.11
C SER A 192 5.13 -1.54 12.37
N SER A 193 5.45 -1.42 11.08
CA SER A 193 5.00 -0.31 10.25
C SER A 193 3.49 -0.33 10.03
N ILE A 194 2.93 -1.52 9.75
CA ILE A 194 1.47 -1.70 9.60
C ILE A 194 0.76 -1.37 10.92
N GLU A 195 1.25 -1.89 12.04
CA GLU A 195 0.70 -1.59 13.37
C GLU A 195 0.71 -0.08 13.65
N LYS A 196 1.86 0.58 13.40
CA LYS A 196 2.00 2.02 13.60
C LYS A 196 1.02 2.84 12.77
N ILE A 197 0.82 2.48 11.50
CA ILE A 197 -0.13 3.17 10.60
C ILE A 197 -1.57 2.95 11.06
N ILE A 198 -1.95 1.69 11.31
CA ILE A 198 -3.33 1.32 11.63
C ILE A 198 -3.76 1.88 12.97
N LEU A 199 -2.89 1.83 13.99
CA LEU A 199 -3.22 2.29 15.34
C LEU A 199 -3.11 3.80 15.52
N ARG A 200 -2.66 4.54 14.50
CA ARG A 200 -2.43 5.99 14.55
C ARG A 200 -3.69 6.81 14.79
N SER A 201 -4.83 6.38 14.25
CA SER A 201 -6.08 7.13 14.33
C SER A 201 -7.30 6.20 14.33
N LEU A 202 -8.43 6.68 14.87
CA LEU A 202 -9.70 5.96 14.85
C LEU A 202 -10.14 5.62 13.42
N GLN A 203 -9.96 6.55 12.47
CA GLN A 203 -10.29 6.33 11.07
C GLN A 203 -9.47 5.18 10.47
N ASN A 204 -8.17 5.09 10.77
CA ASN A 204 -7.31 4.01 10.27
C ASN A 204 -7.73 2.66 10.87
N LYS A 205 -8.07 2.62 12.16
CA LYS A 205 -8.63 1.41 12.82
C LYS A 205 -9.94 0.96 12.16
N MET A 206 -10.87 1.89 11.90
CA MET A 206 -12.14 1.59 11.21
C MET A 206 -11.90 1.05 9.80
N MET A 207 -10.99 1.67 9.05
CA MET A 207 -10.63 1.23 7.70
C MET A 207 -10.01 -0.16 7.72
N ALA A 208 -9.14 -0.46 8.69
CA ALA A 208 -8.55 -1.80 8.85
C ALA A 208 -9.58 -2.88 9.17
N CYS A 209 -10.50 -2.60 10.11
CA CYS A 209 -11.52 -3.57 10.51
C CYS A 209 -12.55 -3.82 9.39
N SER A 210 -13.04 -2.78 8.74
CA SER A 210 -13.98 -2.89 7.61
C SER A 210 -13.38 -3.65 6.42
N ASN A 211 -12.06 -3.59 6.24
CA ASN A 211 -11.34 -4.28 5.17
C ASN A 211 -10.68 -5.60 5.60
N ARG A 212 -11.19 -6.26 6.66
CA ARG A 212 -10.82 -7.64 7.03
C ARG A 212 -9.34 -7.84 7.38
N ILE A 213 -8.67 -6.83 7.94
CA ILE A 213 -7.26 -6.98 8.39
C ILE A 213 -7.13 -8.04 9.49
N ILE A 214 -8.10 -8.12 10.42
CA ILE A 214 -8.14 -9.15 11.47
C ILE A 214 -8.19 -10.55 10.85
N PHE A 215 -9.10 -10.76 9.90
CA PHE A 215 -9.21 -12.02 9.16
C PHE A 215 -7.90 -12.38 8.44
N THR A 216 -7.21 -11.41 7.84
CA THR A 216 -5.91 -11.62 7.20
C THR A 216 -4.84 -12.05 8.20
N LEU A 217 -4.70 -11.36 9.33
CA LEU A 217 -3.75 -11.71 10.39
C LEU A 217 -3.98 -13.14 10.92
N LEU A 218 -5.25 -13.53 11.12
CA LEU A 218 -5.60 -14.89 11.52
C LEU A 218 -5.23 -15.93 10.44
N ASN A 219 -5.41 -15.60 9.15
CA ASN A 219 -4.96 -16.49 8.07
C ASN A 219 -3.45 -16.61 7.98
N VAL A 220 -2.70 -15.53 8.27
CA VAL A 220 -1.23 -15.58 8.35
C VAL A 220 -0.79 -16.57 9.44
N LEU A 221 -1.44 -16.54 10.62
CA LEU A 221 -1.22 -17.54 11.68
C LEU A 221 -1.57 -18.97 11.23
N LYS A 222 -2.58 -19.13 10.38
CA LYS A 222 -2.94 -20.43 9.80
C LYS A 222 -1.89 -20.94 8.81
N ILE A 223 -1.38 -20.05 7.96
CA ILE A 223 -0.36 -20.34 6.93
C ILE A 223 0.98 -20.69 7.57
N ASN A 224 1.29 -20.13 8.75
CA ASN A 224 2.52 -20.43 9.51
C ASN A 224 2.75 -21.94 9.77
N ASN A 225 1.71 -22.76 9.70
CA ASN A 225 1.83 -24.22 9.88
C ASN A 225 2.02 -24.99 8.57
N ASN A 226 2.10 -24.31 7.43
CA ASN A 226 2.26 -24.91 6.12
C ASN A 226 3.74 -25.13 5.79
N GLU A 227 4.07 -26.28 5.18
CA GLU A 227 5.45 -26.66 4.83
C GLU A 227 6.14 -25.70 3.86
N LYS A 228 5.36 -24.88 3.12
CA LYS A 228 5.86 -23.91 2.13
C LYS A 228 6.17 -22.52 2.72
N ALA A 229 5.79 -22.26 3.97
CA ALA A 229 6.02 -20.97 4.62
C ALA A 229 7.17 -21.07 5.60
N ASN A 230 7.93 -19.98 5.75
CA ASN A 230 8.91 -19.87 6.82
C ASN A 230 8.17 -19.79 8.15
N LYS A 231 8.62 -20.59 9.12
CA LYS A 231 8.07 -20.54 10.47
C LYS A 231 8.32 -19.16 11.07
N LEU A 232 7.24 -18.51 11.47
CA LEU A 232 7.27 -17.20 12.12
C LEU A 232 7.95 -17.30 13.48
N ASP A 233 8.89 -16.40 13.72
CA ASP A 233 9.57 -16.24 15.00
C ASP A 233 8.59 -15.79 16.10
N GLU A 234 8.91 -16.10 17.37
CA GLU A 234 8.09 -15.71 18.52
C GLU A 234 7.86 -14.20 18.61
N LYS A 235 8.85 -13.40 18.22
CA LYS A 235 8.72 -11.93 18.18
C LYS A 235 7.68 -11.46 17.17
N ILE A 236 7.62 -12.11 16.01
CA ILE A 236 6.63 -11.79 14.96
C ILE A 236 5.24 -12.21 15.42
N LEU A 237 5.13 -13.41 16.01
CA LEU A 237 3.87 -13.89 16.57
C LEU A 237 3.35 -12.92 17.65
N PHE A 238 4.23 -12.46 18.55
CA PHE A 238 3.87 -11.47 19.55
C PHE A 238 3.32 -10.18 18.94
N ASN A 239 3.98 -9.62 17.91
CA ASN A 239 3.51 -8.40 17.23
C ASN A 239 2.17 -8.62 16.52
N ILE A 240 1.97 -9.78 15.88
CA ILE A 240 0.69 -10.13 15.25
C ILE A 240 -0.43 -10.21 16.30
N PHE A 241 -0.19 -10.84 17.45
CA PHE A 241 -1.17 -10.93 18.52
C PHE A 241 -1.44 -9.56 19.17
N SER A 242 -0.43 -8.72 19.37
CA SER A 242 -0.60 -7.33 19.83
C SER A 242 -1.55 -6.56 18.91
N LEU A 243 -1.31 -6.62 17.59
CA LEU A 243 -2.16 -5.95 16.61
C LEU A 243 -3.59 -6.54 16.59
N LEU A 244 -3.74 -7.86 16.65
CA LEU A 244 -5.04 -8.54 16.74
C LEU A 244 -5.81 -8.12 18.00
N GLU A 245 -5.16 -8.04 19.15
CA GLU A 245 -5.78 -7.60 20.41
C GLU A 245 -6.25 -6.15 20.31
N ASN A 246 -5.43 -5.25 19.77
CA ASN A 246 -5.80 -3.85 19.60
C ASN A 246 -6.98 -3.66 18.63
N LEU A 247 -7.03 -4.42 17.54
CA LEU A 247 -8.13 -4.33 16.57
C LEU A 247 -9.40 -5.04 17.03
N SER A 248 -9.28 -6.18 17.71
CA SER A 248 -10.44 -6.96 18.18
C SER A 248 -11.22 -6.27 19.31
N ARG A 249 -10.56 -5.42 20.11
CA ARG A 249 -11.25 -4.48 21.03
C ARG A 249 -12.19 -3.54 20.29
N PHE A 250 -11.80 -3.16 19.08
CA PHE A 250 -12.54 -2.21 18.26
C PHE A 250 -13.69 -2.88 17.50
N SER A 251 -13.41 -3.98 16.81
CA SER A 251 -14.41 -4.72 16.03
C SER A 251 -13.94 -6.15 15.80
N ILE A 252 -14.85 -7.12 15.96
CA ILE A 252 -14.65 -8.50 15.51
C ILE A 252 -15.96 -9.07 14.97
N ASN A 253 -15.91 -9.82 13.88
CA ASN A 253 -17.09 -10.42 13.27
C ASN A 253 -17.16 -11.95 13.47
N ALA A 254 -18.32 -12.54 13.17
CA ALA A 254 -18.54 -13.98 13.36
C ALA A 254 -17.60 -14.87 12.53
N GLN A 255 -17.13 -14.42 11.36
CA GLN A 255 -16.19 -15.20 10.53
C GLN A 255 -14.80 -15.24 11.18
N GLU A 256 -14.35 -14.13 11.75
CA GLU A 256 -13.09 -14.04 12.50
C GLU A 256 -13.13 -14.90 13.77
N ILE A 257 -14.24 -14.87 14.52
CA ILE A 257 -14.43 -15.75 15.69
C ILE A 257 -14.36 -17.22 15.27
N ARG A 258 -15.02 -17.61 14.17
CA ARG A 258 -14.95 -18.99 13.64
C ARG A 258 -13.51 -19.38 13.26
N LEU A 259 -12.75 -18.45 12.68
CA LEU A 259 -11.36 -18.70 12.30
C LEU A 259 -10.45 -18.85 13.54
N ILE A 260 -10.68 -18.05 14.59
CA ILE A 260 -10.01 -18.21 15.90
C ILE A 260 -10.29 -19.62 16.46
N TRP A 261 -11.54 -20.08 16.44
CA TRP A 261 -11.89 -21.44 16.88
C TRP A 261 -11.18 -22.53 16.06
N GLN A 262 -11.12 -22.39 14.73
CA GLN A 262 -10.38 -23.31 13.88
C GLN A 262 -8.90 -23.36 14.26
N LEU A 263 -8.26 -22.20 14.45
CA LEU A 263 -6.88 -22.11 14.89
C LEU A 263 -6.66 -22.72 16.27
N PHE A 264 -7.62 -22.54 17.19
CA PHE A 264 -7.55 -23.09 18.55
C PHE A 264 -7.54 -24.62 18.54
N HIS A 265 -8.28 -25.26 17.63
CA HIS A 265 -8.26 -26.71 17.47
C HIS A 265 -7.00 -27.23 16.78
N GLN A 266 -6.46 -26.46 15.83
CA GLN A 266 -5.31 -26.87 15.01
C GLN A 266 -3.95 -26.64 15.66
N ASN A 267 -3.84 -25.61 16.52
CA ASN A 267 -2.57 -25.18 17.10
C ASN A 267 -2.54 -25.37 18.61
N THR A 268 -1.62 -26.21 19.11
CA THR A 268 -1.44 -26.40 20.55
C THR A 268 -0.63 -25.28 21.20
N SER A 269 0.32 -24.67 20.48
CA SER A 269 1.22 -23.63 21.01
C SER A 269 0.58 -22.25 21.16
N LEU A 270 -0.43 -21.92 20.33
CA LEU A 270 -1.04 -20.59 20.29
C LEU A 270 -2.33 -20.47 21.13
N LYS A 271 -2.74 -21.54 21.82
CA LYS A 271 -4.05 -21.60 22.50
C LYS A 271 -4.25 -20.48 23.52
N THR A 272 -3.21 -20.21 24.31
CA THR A 272 -3.28 -19.18 25.37
C THR A 272 -3.49 -17.80 24.76
N GLN A 273 -2.75 -17.47 23.70
CA GLN A 273 -2.85 -16.20 22.99
C GLN A 273 -4.20 -16.07 22.27
N LEU A 274 -4.71 -17.14 21.66
CA LEU A 274 -6.03 -17.15 21.01
C LEU A 274 -7.17 -16.99 22.03
N LEU A 275 -7.05 -17.61 23.21
CA LEU A 275 -8.00 -17.42 24.30
C LEU A 275 -7.96 -15.97 24.83
N GLN A 276 -6.76 -15.43 25.02
CA GLN A 276 -6.56 -14.04 25.41
C GLN A 276 -7.18 -13.07 24.40
N LEU A 277 -7.03 -13.34 23.10
CA LEU A 277 -7.66 -12.57 22.03
C LEU A 277 -9.20 -12.58 22.15
N LEU A 278 -9.83 -13.74 22.40
CA LEU A 278 -11.28 -13.83 22.62
C LEU A 278 -11.73 -13.08 23.88
N ILE A 279 -10.96 -13.18 24.97
CA ILE A 279 -11.23 -12.43 26.21
C ILE A 279 -11.15 -10.94 25.93
N THR A 280 -10.12 -10.49 25.22
CA THR A 280 -9.91 -9.09 24.85
C THR A 280 -11.03 -8.57 23.96
N ALA A 281 -11.47 -9.35 22.97
CA ALA A 281 -12.58 -8.99 22.10
C ALA A 281 -13.93 -8.91 22.84
N ALA A 282 -14.11 -9.69 23.91
CA ALA A 282 -15.31 -9.66 24.75
C ALA A 282 -15.31 -8.52 25.79
N LYS A 283 -14.14 -7.93 26.08
CA LYS A 283 -14.00 -6.80 26.99
C LYS A 283 -14.34 -5.49 26.25
N TYR A 284 -15.50 -4.93 26.56
CA TYR A 284 -15.97 -3.65 26.06
C TYR A 284 -15.30 -2.46 26.79
N ASP A 285 -13.97 -2.43 26.79
CA ASP A 285 -13.21 -1.53 27.67
C ASP A 285 -12.51 -0.38 26.91
N ASP A 286 -12.76 -0.18 25.60
CA ASP A 286 -12.13 0.92 24.85
C ASP A 286 -12.95 2.23 24.99
N PRO A 287 -12.38 3.33 25.51
CA PRO A 287 -13.06 4.62 25.58
C PRO A 287 -13.56 5.11 24.21
N ASP A 288 -12.90 4.72 23.11
CA ASP A 288 -13.33 5.06 21.74
C ASP A 288 -14.56 4.25 21.27
N THR A 289 -14.81 3.06 21.85
CA THR A 289 -15.97 2.20 21.51
C THR A 289 -17.29 2.64 22.13
N GLN A 290 -17.30 3.56 23.10
CA GLN A 290 -18.54 4.01 23.77
C GLN A 290 -19.53 4.72 22.82
N SER A 291 -19.07 5.15 21.64
CA SER A 291 -19.92 5.75 20.59
C SER A 291 -20.41 4.77 19.52
N ILE A 292 -19.89 3.52 19.49
CA ILE A 292 -20.17 2.53 18.44
C ILE A 292 -21.01 1.41 19.06
N SER A 293 -22.28 1.72 19.29
CA SER A 293 -23.28 0.80 19.83
C SER A 293 -23.76 -0.22 18.79
N SER A 294 -22.91 -1.11 18.26
CA SER A 294 -23.42 -2.13 17.32
C SER A 294 -22.49 -3.29 16.91
N TYR A 295 -21.72 -3.96 17.77
CA TYR A 295 -20.88 -5.09 17.26
C TYR A 295 -20.81 -6.40 18.10
N PHE A 296 -21.74 -6.61 19.03
CA PHE A 296 -22.21 -7.98 19.38
C PHE A 296 -23.68 -8.18 18.95
N ASP A 297 -24.11 -7.57 17.85
CA ASP A 297 -25.46 -7.84 17.35
C ASP A 297 -25.43 -9.08 16.45
N LEU A 298 -25.42 -10.26 17.08
CA LEU A 298 -25.66 -11.57 16.43
C LEU A 298 -27.06 -11.65 15.77
N GLN A 299 -27.88 -10.59 15.84
CA GLN A 299 -29.28 -10.58 15.41
C GLN A 299 -29.57 -9.73 14.15
N ARG A 300 -28.60 -9.04 13.54
CA ARG A 300 -28.88 -8.31 12.28
C ARG A 300 -28.52 -9.14 11.05
N PRO A 301 -29.50 -9.62 10.26
CA PRO A 301 -29.21 -10.18 8.95
C PRO A 301 -28.61 -9.08 8.06
N ASN A 302 -27.62 -9.45 7.26
CA ASN A 302 -27.05 -8.60 6.21
C ASN A 302 -28.19 -7.94 5.44
N SER A 303 -28.36 -6.62 5.59
CA SER A 303 -29.28 -5.87 4.77
C SER A 303 -28.76 -5.87 3.34
N VAL A 304 -29.21 -6.85 2.58
CA VAL A 304 -29.26 -6.81 1.12
C VAL A 304 -30.22 -5.69 0.75
N ASN A 305 -29.70 -4.56 0.28
CA ASN A 305 -30.44 -3.58 -0.51
C ASN A 305 -29.65 -3.46 -1.82
N LYS A 306 -30.10 -4.07 -2.92
CA LYS A 306 -31.04 -3.50 -3.91
C LYS A 306 -30.63 -2.11 -4.38
#